data_AF-A0A8H6SDG2-F1
#
_entry.id   AF-A0A8H6SDG2-F1
#
_cell.length_a   1.000
_cell.length_b   1.000
_cell.length_c   1.000
_cell.angle_alpha   90.00
_cell.angle_beta   90.00
_cell.angle_gamma   90.00
#
_symmetry.space_group_name_H-M   'P 1'
#
loop_
_entity.id
_entity.type
_entity.pdbx_description
1 polymer ?
#
loop_
_entity_poly.entity_id
_entity_poly.type
_entity_poly.pdbx_seq_one_letter_code
_entity_poly.pdbx_strand_id
1 'polypeptide(L)'
;MRCATQFDVVEALKGYVTRSLLFVNSALQVADAEAYVGDGTGVVKGVFFGLHWLTHPDLTRRIEQGKPLDNAPDFAHLYGAEGVDPAIGYTDYKVAV
;
A
#
# COMPACT_ATOMS: atom_id res chain seq x y z
N MET A 1 -7.84 12.49 -11.57
CA MET A 1 -9.24 12.67 -11.13
C MET A 1 -9.22 13.32 -9.74
N ARG A 2 -9.79 14.51 -9.57
CA ARG A 2 -10.02 15.10 -8.23
C ARG A 2 -11.49 14.86 -7.88
N CYS A 3 -11.77 14.19 -6.77
CA CYS A 3 -13.12 14.09 -6.24
C CYS A 3 -13.55 15.50 -5.79
N ALA A 4 -14.80 15.90 -6.05
CA ALA A 4 -15.29 17.25 -5.77
C ALA A 4 -15.33 17.61 -4.27
N THR A 5 -15.20 16.60 -3.39
CA THR A 5 -15.07 16.78 -1.94
C THR A 5 -13.79 16.12 -1.47
N GLN A 6 -12.90 16.91 -0.85
CA GLN A 6 -11.81 16.36 -0.04
C GLN A 6 -12.41 15.84 1.26
N PHE A 7 -12.32 14.53 1.47
CA PHE A 7 -12.79 13.88 2.69
C PHE A 7 -11.62 13.13 3.32
N ASP A 8 -11.11 13.66 4.42
CA ASP A 8 -10.13 12.95 5.24
C ASP A 8 -10.89 11.95 6.13
N VAL A 9 -10.84 10.69 5.73
CA VAL A 9 -11.54 9.59 6.41
C VAL A 9 -11.02 9.41 7.84
N VAL A 10 -9.71 9.55 8.05
CA VAL A 10 -9.11 9.33 9.37
C VAL A 10 -9.52 10.44 10.31
N GLU A 11 -9.39 11.70 9.87
CA GLU A 11 -9.78 12.85 10.69
C GLU A 11 -11.28 12.81 11.01
N ALA A 12 -12.12 12.50 10.03
CA ALA A 12 -13.56 12.47 10.20
C ALA A 12 -14.04 11.33 11.11
N LEU A 13 -13.38 10.18 11.08
CA LEU A 13 -13.88 8.95 11.73
C LEU A 13 -13.13 8.53 12.99
N LYS A 14 -11.93 9.05 13.26
CA LYS A 14 -11.10 8.63 14.41
C LYS A 14 -11.83 8.69 15.76
N GLY A 15 -12.69 9.70 15.95
CA GLY A 15 -13.48 9.87 17.18
C GLY A 15 -14.50 8.75 17.43
N TYR A 16 -14.90 8.02 16.39
CA TYR A 16 -15.84 6.89 16.49
C TYR A 16 -15.11 5.55 16.72
N VAL A 17 -13.82 5.46 16.44
CA VAL A 17 -13.00 4.25 16.60
C VAL A 17 -12.28 4.28 17.95
N THR A 18 -13.02 4.02 19.03
CA THR A 18 -12.51 4.21 20.40
C THR A 18 -12.00 2.93 21.07
N ARG A 19 -12.32 1.74 20.53
CA ARG A 19 -12.01 0.43 21.15
C ARG A 19 -11.46 -0.60 20.17
N SER A 20 -11.00 -0.14 19.00
CA SER A 20 -10.47 -0.99 17.94
C SER A 20 -9.14 -0.45 17.45
N LEU A 21 -8.28 -1.33 16.96
CA LEU A 21 -7.07 -0.92 16.25
C LEU A 21 -7.49 -0.47 14.84
N LEU A 22 -7.10 0.74 14.45
CA LEU A 22 -7.36 1.27 13.12
C LEU A 22 -6.18 0.96 12.20
N PHE A 23 -6.47 0.36 11.05
CA PHE A 23 -5.52 0.16 9.96
C PHE A 23 -6.08 0.83 8.71
N VAL A 24 -5.22 1.45 7.92
CA VAL A 24 -5.62 2.20 6.71
C VAL A 24 -4.97 1.59 5.45
N ASN A 25 -5.63 1.73 4.31
CA ASN A 25 -5.11 1.33 3.02
C ASN A 25 -5.55 2.34 1.95
N SER A 26 -5.21 2.07 0.68
CA SER A 26 -5.57 2.83 -0.54
C SER A 26 -4.55 3.88 -0.99
N ALA A 27 -3.74 3.51 -1.99
CA ALA A 27 -2.84 4.39 -2.75
C ALA A 27 -1.85 5.24 -1.93
N LEU A 28 -1.59 4.88 -0.67
CA LEU A 28 -0.62 5.53 0.20
C LEU A 28 0.79 5.43 -0.39
N GLN A 29 1.51 6.54 -0.39
CA GLN A 29 2.96 6.51 -0.51
C GLN A 29 3.59 6.15 0.84
N VAL A 30 4.85 5.71 0.82
CA VAL A 30 5.59 5.36 2.05
C VAL A 30 5.63 6.54 3.02
N ALA A 31 5.91 7.74 2.52
CA ALA A 31 5.96 8.95 3.35
C ALA A 31 4.60 9.28 3.99
N ASP A 32 3.49 9.08 3.28
CA ASP A 32 2.15 9.29 3.84
C ASP A 32 1.85 8.26 4.94
N ALA A 33 2.26 7.00 4.73
CA ALA A 33 2.12 5.95 5.73
C ALA A 33 2.93 6.20 7.00
N GLU A 34 4.16 6.67 6.87
CA GLU A 34 5.01 7.09 7.98
C GLU A 34 4.36 8.23 8.77
N ALA A 35 3.80 9.21 8.06
CA ALA A 35 3.08 10.31 8.69
C ALA A 35 1.84 9.83 9.44
N TYR A 36 1.03 8.93 8.87
CA TYR A 36 -0.18 8.41 9.53
C TYR A 36 0.14 7.59 10.79
N VAL A 37 1.13 6.70 10.73
CA VAL A 37 1.49 5.85 11.87
C VAL A 37 2.28 6.63 12.92
N GLY A 38 3.10 7.59 12.48
CA GLY A 38 4.00 8.41 13.29
C GLY A 38 3.40 9.72 13.80
N ASP A 39 2.12 10.00 13.55
CA ASP A 39 1.46 11.29 13.88
C ASP A 39 1.44 11.64 15.39
N GLY A 40 1.86 10.71 16.26
CA GLY A 40 1.89 10.87 17.71
C GLY A 40 0.52 10.78 18.38
N THR A 41 -0.58 10.73 17.62
CA THR A 41 -1.93 10.48 18.14
C THR A 41 -2.11 9.00 18.48
N GLY A 42 -1.38 8.13 17.75
CA GLY A 42 -1.47 6.68 17.89
C GLY A 42 -2.83 6.12 17.48
N VAL A 43 -3.63 6.90 16.73
CA VAL A 43 -4.93 6.47 16.21
C VAL A 43 -4.75 5.37 15.17
N VAL A 44 -3.89 5.59 14.17
CA VAL A 44 -3.56 4.60 13.15
C VAL A 44 -2.47 3.67 13.68
N LYS A 45 -2.73 2.36 13.66
CA LYS A 45 -1.83 1.32 14.18
C LYS A 45 -1.02 0.62 13.10
N GLY A 46 -1.35 0.87 11.83
CA GLY A 46 -0.59 0.36 10.70
C GLY A 46 -1.29 0.68 9.38
N VAL A 47 -0.59 0.38 8.29
CA VAL A 47 -1.11 0.54 6.93
C VAL A 47 -0.98 -0.76 6.15
N PHE A 48 -1.82 -0.93 5.13
CA PHE A 48 -1.71 -2.01 4.16
C PHE A 48 -1.42 -1.47 2.77
N PHE A 49 -0.41 -2.05 2.12
CA PHE A 49 -0.11 -1.80 0.71
C PHE A 49 -0.61 -2.97 -0.13
N GLY A 50 -1.34 -2.66 -1.21
CA GLY A 50 -1.79 -3.65 -2.19
C GLY A 50 -0.80 -3.77 -3.34
N LEU A 51 -0.88 -2.83 -4.29
CA LEU A 51 -0.05 -2.85 -5.51
C LEU A 51 1.46 -2.88 -5.21
N HIS A 52 1.94 -2.16 -4.20
CA HIS A 52 3.36 -2.21 -3.88
C HIS A 52 3.80 -3.61 -3.40
N TRP A 53 2.96 -4.35 -2.68
CA TRP A 53 3.25 -5.73 -2.28
C TRP A 53 3.25 -6.68 -3.47
N LEU A 54 2.36 -6.44 -4.43
CA LEU A 54 2.29 -7.24 -5.66
C LEU A 54 3.54 -7.03 -6.53
N THR A 55 3.93 -5.77 -6.74
CA THR A 55 5.01 -5.46 -7.69
C THR A 55 6.39 -5.51 -7.07
N HIS A 56 6.54 -5.57 -5.74
CA HIS A 56 7.83 -5.57 -5.06
C HIS A 56 7.89 -6.69 -4.02
N PRO A 57 8.34 -7.89 -4.40
CA PRO A 57 8.42 -9.03 -3.48
C PRO A 57 9.35 -8.79 -2.27
N ASP A 58 10.23 -7.80 -2.36
CA ASP A 58 11.14 -7.33 -1.33
C ASP A 58 10.75 -5.97 -0.72
N LEU A 59 9.48 -5.55 -0.84
CA LEU A 59 9.04 -4.19 -0.47
C LEU A 59 9.45 -3.77 0.95
N THR A 60 9.33 -4.63 1.98
CA THR A 60 9.75 -4.27 3.34
C THR A 60 11.20 -3.77 3.37
N ARG A 61 12.11 -4.53 2.76
CA ARG A 61 13.54 -4.18 2.70
C ARG A 61 13.76 -2.93 1.88
N ARG A 62 13.01 -2.76 0.78
CA ARG A 62 13.08 -1.53 -0.02
C ARG A 62 12.70 -0.30 0.81
N ILE A 63 11.60 -0.37 1.57
CA ILE A 63 11.16 0.71 2.46
C ILE A 63 12.26 1.00 3.50
N GLU A 64 12.73 -0.01 4.22
CA GLU A 64 13.77 0.14 5.27
C GLU A 64 15.07 0.75 4.74
N GLN A 65 15.42 0.49 3.48
CA GLN A 65 16.64 0.97 2.84
C GLN A 65 16.44 2.22 1.98
N GLY A 66 15.22 2.78 1.92
CA GLY A 66 14.90 3.92 1.07
C GLY A 66 15.05 3.66 -0.43
N LYS A 67 14.89 2.41 -0.87
CA LYS A 67 14.96 2.03 -2.29
C LYS A 67 13.67 2.37 -3.03
N PRO A 68 13.73 2.68 -4.34
CA PRO A 68 12.55 3.01 -5.13
C PRO A 68 11.53 1.87 -5.19
N LEU A 69 10.25 2.26 -5.28
CA LEU A 69 9.12 1.36 -5.54
C LEU A 69 8.64 1.53 -7.00
N ASP A 70 9.52 1.21 -7.94
CA ASP A 70 9.46 1.57 -9.35
C ASP A 70 9.06 0.43 -10.30
N ASN A 71 8.82 -0.79 -9.81
CA ASN A 71 8.26 -1.85 -10.63
C ASN A 71 6.84 -1.46 -11.07
N ALA A 72 6.66 -1.35 -12.39
CA ALA A 72 5.37 -1.06 -12.99
C ALA A 72 4.42 -2.26 -12.83
N PRO A 73 3.18 -2.07 -12.35
CA PRO A 73 2.20 -3.15 -12.28
C PRO A 73 1.81 -3.63 -13.67
N ASP A 74 1.82 -4.94 -13.85
CA ASP A 74 1.22 -5.59 -15.01
C ASP A 74 -0.28 -5.78 -14.78
N PHE A 75 -1.07 -4.78 -15.20
CA PHE A 75 -2.52 -4.83 -15.06
C PHE A 75 -3.20 -5.88 -15.95
N ALA A 76 -2.53 -6.37 -17.00
CA ALA A 76 -3.09 -7.41 -17.86
C ALA A 76 -3.11 -8.78 -17.16
N HIS A 77 -2.14 -9.01 -16.26
CA HIS A 77 -1.97 -10.26 -15.51
C HIS A 77 -2.32 -10.14 -14.02
N LEU A 78 -2.96 -9.04 -13.60
CA LEU A 78 -3.35 -8.80 -12.21
C LEU A 78 -4.28 -9.90 -11.64
N TYR A 79 -5.14 -10.46 -12.49
CA TYR A 79 -6.03 -11.57 -12.15
C TYR A 79 -5.66 -12.78 -13.01
N GLY A 80 -5.47 -13.93 -12.37
CA GLY A 80 -5.19 -15.17 -13.08
C GLY A 80 -6.34 -15.61 -13.97
N ALA A 81 -6.01 -16.31 -15.06
CA ALA A 81 -6.95 -16.96 -15.96
C ALA A 81 -6.41 -18.33 -16.37
N GLU A 82 -7.30 -19.23 -16.78
CA GLU A 82 -6.89 -20.55 -17.28
C GLU A 82 -6.04 -20.40 -18.54
N GLY A 83 -4.96 -21.18 -18.62
CA GLY A 83 -4.03 -21.15 -19.76
C GLY A 83 -3.04 -19.99 -19.78
N VAL A 84 -3.07 -19.10 -18.79
CA VAL A 84 -2.07 -18.03 -18.62
C VAL A 84 -0.93 -18.54 -17.74
N ASP A 85 0.31 -18.29 -18.14
CA ASP A 85 1.49 -18.63 -17.34
C ASP A 85 1.49 -17.82 -16.03
N PRO A 86 1.39 -18.46 -14.85
CA PRO A 86 1.38 -17.76 -13.57
C PRO A 86 2.73 -17.13 -13.22
N ALA A 87 3.79 -17.32 -14.02
CA ALA A 87 5.04 -16.62 -13.80
C ALA A 87 4.96 -15.14 -14.22
N ILE A 88 4.18 -14.82 -15.26
CA ILE A 88 4.12 -13.51 -15.90
C ILE A 88 3.24 -12.56 -15.08
N GLY A 89 3.81 -11.43 -14.65
CA GLY A 89 3.10 -10.42 -13.86
C GLY A 89 2.73 -10.84 -12.44
N TYR A 90 3.35 -11.92 -11.92
CA TYR A 90 3.12 -12.44 -10.56
C TYR A 90 4.44 -12.76 -9.84
N THR A 91 5.27 -13.67 -10.37
CA THR A 91 6.56 -14.03 -9.75
C THR A 91 7.79 -13.42 -10.41
N ASP A 92 7.64 -12.81 -11.58
CA ASP A 92 8.72 -12.24 -12.39
C ASP A 92 9.08 -10.79 -12.03
N TYR A 93 8.42 -10.19 -11.04
CA TYR A 93 8.79 -8.88 -10.52
C TYR A 93 10.20 -8.87 -9.92
N LYS A 94 10.99 -7.87 -10.30
CA LYS A 94 12.40 -7.76 -9.89
C LYS A 94 12.51 -7.40 -8.41
N VAL A 95 13.43 -8.09 -7.72
CA VAL A 95 13.95 -7.65 -6.42
C VAL A 95 15.04 -6.61 -6.61
N ALA A 96 15.19 -5.71 -5.66
CA ALA A 96 16.31 -4.78 -5.54
C ALA A 96 17.01 -4.97 -4.20
N VAL A 97 17.15 -6.22 -3.72
CA VAL A 97 17.78 -6.63 -2.44
C VAL A 97 18.95 -5.77 -1.99
#